data_AF-A0A973PE45-F1
#
_entry.id   AF-A0A973PE45-F1
#
_cell.length_a   1.000
_cell.length_b   1.000
_cell.length_c   1.000
_cell.angle_alpha   90.00
_cell.angle_beta   90.00
_cell.angle_gamma   90.00
#
_symmetry.space_group_name_H-M   'P 1'
#
loop_
_entity.id
_entity.type
_entity.pdbx_description
1 polymer ?
#
loop_
_entity_poly.entity_id
_entity_poly.type
_entity_poly.pdbx_seq_one_letter_code
_entity_poly.pdbx_strand_id
1 'polypeptide(L)'
;IRHVWIVTDQQVPPWLDLSSPLVTVVDHREIFADADALPTFNSHAIESRLHHIPGLSEHFLYFNDDFFLGRVTTPGQFFHANGISKFFPSSAKVPGGGRTPDDEPVVAAGKNNRALVEQVFERHVVDKMKHIPYALRRSVLQELEERFPEEVGRTTGHRFRHPDDVSIASSLYQYYSFLTGRAVPSKLAYKYVDLAEPEAKDEMAAILERRPLDAFCLNDTECDESLRDLQLDLVTRFLAGYFPVPSPFELPA
;
A
#
# COMPACT_ATOMS: atom_id res chain seq x y z
N ILE A 1 18.08 -0.65 -4.02
CA ILE A 1 17.11 -1.76 -3.90
C ILE A 1 17.88 -3.07 -4.00
N ARG A 2 17.56 -4.07 -3.17
CA ARG A 2 18.27 -5.37 -3.16
C ARG A 2 17.53 -6.44 -3.97
N HIS A 3 16.19 -6.43 -3.93
CA HIS A 3 15.30 -7.41 -4.56
C HIS A 3 13.90 -6.80 -4.70
N VAL A 4 13.16 -7.18 -5.73
CA VAL A 4 11.77 -6.81 -5.97
C VAL A 4 10.90 -8.06 -5.85
N TRP A 5 9.86 -7.99 -5.02
CA TRP A 5 8.89 -9.06 -4.84
C TRP A 5 7.58 -8.61 -5.46
N ILE A 6 7.03 -9.39 -6.37
CA ILE A 6 5.75 -9.10 -7.03
C ILE A 6 4.74 -10.13 -6.55
N VAL A 7 3.85 -9.72 -5.65
CA VAL A 7 2.83 -10.60 -5.10
C VAL A 7 1.63 -10.62 -6.04
N THR A 8 1.16 -11.80 -6.43
CA THR A 8 0.08 -12.00 -7.41
C THR A 8 -0.83 -13.17 -7.03
N ASP A 9 -1.99 -13.26 -7.67
CA ASP A 9 -2.86 -14.43 -7.63
C ASP A 9 -2.64 -15.29 -8.88
N GLN A 10 -1.55 -16.06 -8.90
CA GLN A 10 -1.18 -16.95 -10.02
C GLN A 10 -0.86 -16.25 -11.35
N GLN A 11 -0.83 -14.91 -11.38
CA GLN A 11 -0.51 -14.17 -12.59
C GLN A 11 0.99 -13.94 -12.73
N VAL A 12 1.52 -14.16 -13.94
CA VAL A 12 2.86 -13.72 -14.31
C VAL A 12 2.70 -12.73 -15.46
N PRO A 13 3.11 -11.46 -15.30
CA PRO A 13 3.03 -10.50 -16.39
C PRO A 13 3.86 -10.97 -17.59
N PRO A 14 3.30 -10.97 -18.82
CA PRO A 14 3.98 -11.53 -19.99
C PRO A 14 5.22 -10.74 -20.41
N TRP A 15 5.34 -9.49 -19.96
CA TRP A 15 6.49 -8.63 -20.20
C TRP A 15 7.63 -8.84 -19.19
N LEU A 16 7.43 -9.59 -18.11
CA LEU A 16 8.40 -9.70 -17.03
C LEU A 16 9.49 -10.74 -17.35
N ASP A 17 10.76 -10.33 -17.24
CA ASP A 17 11.92 -11.21 -17.32
C ASP A 17 12.15 -11.96 -16.00
N LEU A 18 11.72 -13.22 -15.96
CA LEU A 18 11.89 -14.12 -14.82
C LEU A 18 13.32 -14.68 -14.67
N SER A 19 14.23 -14.41 -15.62
CA SER A 19 15.63 -14.86 -15.51
C SER A 19 16.46 -13.98 -14.56
N SER A 20 15.98 -12.78 -14.25
CA SER A 20 16.64 -11.84 -13.35
C SER A 20 16.63 -12.37 -11.90
N PRO A 21 17.80 -12.48 -11.24
CA PRO A 21 17.86 -12.92 -9.83
C PRO A 21 17.39 -11.84 -8.85
N LEU A 22 17.03 -10.65 -9.33
CA LEU A 22 16.62 -9.51 -8.50
C LEU A 22 15.10 -9.33 -8.43
N VAL A 23 14.33 -10.15 -9.14
CA VAL A 23 12.86 -10.13 -9.12
C VAL A 23 12.33 -11.52 -8.83
N THR A 24 11.31 -11.61 -8.00
CA THR A 24 10.59 -12.87 -7.75
C THR A 24 9.11 -12.60 -7.72
N VAL A 25 8.36 -13.35 -8.52
CA VAL A 25 6.90 -13.40 -8.43
C VAL A 25 6.55 -14.35 -7.29
N VAL A 26 5.70 -13.89 -6.38
CA VAL A 26 5.24 -14.64 -5.22
C VAL A 26 3.73 -14.82 -5.37
N ASP A 27 3.27 -16.05 -5.27
CA ASP A 27 1.86 -16.36 -5.29
C ASP A 27 1.23 -16.14 -3.90
N HIS A 28 -0.03 -15.70 -3.83
CA HIS A 28 -0.77 -15.61 -2.56
C HIS A 28 -0.70 -16.91 -1.74
N ARG A 29 -0.71 -18.08 -2.38
CA ARG A 29 -0.61 -19.39 -1.71
C ARG A 29 0.71 -19.60 -0.96
N GLU A 30 1.75 -18.83 -1.26
CA GLU A 30 3.03 -18.91 -0.56
C GLU A 30 3.04 -18.14 0.77
N ILE A 31 2.12 -17.17 0.94
CA ILE A 31 2.11 -16.28 2.12
C ILE A 31 0.86 -16.45 3.00
N PHE A 32 -0.21 -17.04 2.47
CA PHE A 32 -1.41 -17.40 3.23
C PHE A 32 -1.30 -18.83 3.78
N ALA A 33 -1.58 -18.99 5.08
CA ALA A 33 -1.57 -20.29 5.73
C ALA A 33 -2.85 -21.10 5.43
N ASP A 34 -3.99 -20.42 5.28
CA ASP A 34 -5.28 -21.04 4.97
C ASP A 34 -5.55 -20.96 3.46
N ALA A 35 -5.62 -22.11 2.81
CA ALA A 35 -5.91 -22.21 1.38
C ALA A 35 -7.38 -21.89 1.05
N ASP A 36 -8.32 -22.08 2.00
CA ASP A 36 -9.74 -21.83 1.76
C ASP A 36 -10.07 -20.33 1.71
N ALA A 37 -9.20 -19.50 2.30
CA ALA A 37 -9.24 -18.05 2.21
C ALA A 37 -8.87 -17.50 0.81
N LEU A 38 -8.35 -18.35 -0.09
CA LEU A 38 -7.92 -17.97 -1.43
C LEU A 38 -8.93 -18.37 -2.53
N PRO A 39 -8.93 -17.66 -3.69
CA PRO A 39 -8.21 -16.40 -3.94
C PRO A 39 -8.82 -15.25 -3.15
N THR A 40 -8.00 -14.25 -2.82
CA THR A 40 -8.45 -13.02 -2.18
C THR A 40 -8.14 -11.81 -3.07
N PHE A 41 -9.08 -10.90 -3.12
CA PHE A 41 -9.00 -9.58 -3.76
C PHE A 41 -8.99 -8.46 -2.71
N ASN A 42 -8.82 -8.83 -1.44
CA ASN A 42 -8.78 -7.91 -0.32
C ASN A 42 -7.34 -7.46 -0.05
N SER A 43 -7.03 -6.20 -0.38
CA SER A 43 -5.69 -5.64 -0.13
C SER A 43 -5.31 -5.71 1.36
N HIS A 44 -6.25 -5.52 2.29
CA HIS A 44 -5.98 -5.65 3.73
C HIS A 44 -5.53 -7.07 4.11
N ALA A 45 -6.15 -8.09 3.53
CA ALA A 45 -5.77 -9.48 3.72
C ALA A 45 -4.35 -9.72 3.19
N ILE A 46 -4.05 -9.29 1.97
CA ILE A 46 -2.73 -9.49 1.33
C ILE A 46 -1.64 -8.75 2.11
N GLU A 47 -1.88 -7.48 2.44
CA GLU A 47 -0.97 -6.62 3.22
C GLU A 47 -0.63 -7.23 4.58
N SER A 48 -1.59 -7.93 5.21
CA SER A 48 -1.39 -8.60 6.49
C SER A 48 -0.51 -9.84 6.43
N ARG A 49 -0.18 -10.34 5.23
CA ARG A 49 0.61 -11.56 5.02
C ARG A 49 1.98 -11.32 4.40
N LEU A 50 2.31 -10.10 3.99
CA LEU A 50 3.55 -9.80 3.25
C LEU A 50 4.84 -10.24 3.96
N HIS A 51 4.88 -10.22 5.30
CA HIS A 51 6.06 -10.62 6.05
C HIS A 51 6.38 -12.11 6.00
N HIS A 52 5.45 -12.93 5.49
CA HIS A 52 5.65 -14.36 5.25
C HIS A 52 6.45 -14.66 3.98
N ILE A 53 6.69 -13.68 3.11
CA ILE A 53 7.51 -13.86 1.90
C ILE A 53 8.91 -14.39 2.28
N PRO A 54 9.29 -15.61 1.85
CA PRO A 54 10.59 -16.18 2.16
C PRO A 54 11.71 -15.32 1.59
N GLY A 55 12.67 -14.91 2.43
CA GLY A 55 13.78 -14.06 2.01
C GLY A 55 13.48 -12.56 1.98
N LEU A 56 12.27 -12.12 2.36
CA LEU A 56 11.97 -10.70 2.53
C LEU A 56 12.90 -10.08 3.56
N SER A 57 13.47 -8.93 3.20
CA SER A 57 14.39 -8.18 4.06
C SER A 57 13.68 -7.58 5.27
N GLU A 58 14.40 -7.43 6.39
CA GLU A 58 13.86 -6.79 7.60
C GLU A 58 13.35 -5.37 7.33
N HIS A 59 13.96 -4.62 6.41
CA HIS A 59 13.49 -3.31 5.98
C HIS A 59 13.11 -3.39 4.50
N PHE A 60 11.87 -3.03 4.17
CA PHE A 60 11.39 -3.05 2.80
C PHE A 60 10.40 -1.91 2.54
N LEU A 61 10.18 -1.62 1.26
CA LEU A 61 9.14 -0.71 0.82
C LEU A 61 8.01 -1.53 0.24
N TYR A 62 6.80 -1.29 0.73
CA TYR A 62 5.59 -1.82 0.12
C TYR A 62 5.03 -0.82 -0.89
N PHE A 63 4.72 -1.34 -2.08
CA PHE A 63 4.03 -0.64 -3.14
C PHE A 63 2.71 -1.35 -3.41
N ASN A 64 1.61 -0.60 -3.34
CA ASN A 64 0.35 -1.05 -3.92
C ASN A 64 0.36 -0.78 -5.44
N ASP A 65 -0.65 -1.26 -6.15
CA ASP A 65 -0.81 -1.14 -7.61
C ASP A 65 -0.95 0.30 -8.12
N ASP A 66 -1.42 1.21 -7.27
CA ASP A 66 -1.64 2.63 -7.56
C ASP A 66 -0.49 3.55 -7.10
N PHE A 67 0.61 3.01 -6.56
CA PHE A 67 1.73 3.81 -6.02
C PHE A 67 2.86 4.02 -7.02
N PHE A 68 3.24 5.29 -7.22
CA PHE A 68 4.33 5.67 -8.10
C PHE A 68 5.35 6.57 -7.41
N LEU A 69 6.63 6.38 -7.73
CA LEU A 69 7.67 7.35 -7.40
C LEU A 69 7.72 8.44 -8.48
N GLY A 70 7.64 9.70 -8.05
CA GLY A 70 7.66 10.86 -8.95
C GLY A 70 9.06 11.28 -9.39
N ARG A 71 10.08 10.91 -8.62
CA ARG A 71 11.48 11.22 -8.91
C ARG A 71 12.39 10.15 -8.32
N VAL A 72 13.69 10.25 -8.60
CA VAL A 72 14.70 9.40 -7.95
C VAL A 72 14.66 9.63 -6.44
N THR A 73 14.42 8.55 -5.70
CA THR A 73 14.40 8.57 -4.23
C THR A 73 15.58 7.84 -3.62
N THR A 74 15.88 8.14 -2.35
CA THR A 74 16.92 7.47 -1.57
C THR A 74 16.31 6.69 -0.40
N PRO A 75 16.99 5.64 0.13
CA PRO A 75 16.53 4.94 1.33
C PRO A 75 16.32 5.89 2.52
N GLY A 76 17.10 6.97 2.60
CA GLY A 76 17.01 8.01 3.63
C GLY A 76 15.68 8.76 3.66
N GLN A 77 14.87 8.72 2.60
CA GLN A 77 13.51 9.27 2.60
C GLN A 77 12.52 8.39 3.36
N PHE A 78 12.80 7.10 3.51
CA PHE A 78 11.88 6.11 4.09
C PHE A 78 12.38 5.54 5.43
N PHE A 79 13.69 5.48 5.63
CA PHE A 79 14.31 4.98 6.85
C PHE A 79 15.42 5.92 7.32
N HIS A 80 15.56 6.06 8.63
CA HIS A 80 16.80 6.57 9.22
C HIS A 80 17.89 5.50 9.18
N ALA A 81 19.16 5.92 9.27
CA ALA A 81 20.31 5.01 9.23
C ALA A 81 20.33 3.96 10.36
N ASN A 82 19.58 4.19 11.45
CA ASN A 82 19.41 3.26 12.56
C ASN A 82 18.20 2.32 12.41
N GLY A 83 17.52 2.31 11.27
CA GLY A 83 16.38 1.43 10.99
C GLY A 83 15.01 1.95 11.45
N ILE A 84 14.93 3.15 12.02
CA ILE A 84 13.63 3.79 12.32
C ILE A 84 12.91 4.11 11.01
N SER A 85 11.69 3.60 10.84
CA SER A 85 10.89 3.86 9.65
C SER A 85 10.26 5.25 9.67
N LYS A 86 9.98 5.80 8.49
CA LYS A 86 9.28 7.06 8.32
C LYS A 86 7.89 6.79 7.79
N PHE A 87 6.89 7.41 8.43
CA PHE A 87 5.50 7.35 7.98
C PHE A 87 4.98 8.75 7.70
N PHE A 88 3.89 8.84 6.92
CA PHE A 88 3.48 10.11 6.34
C PHE A 88 1.98 10.34 6.58
N PRO A 89 1.62 11.03 7.66
CA PRO A 89 0.24 11.41 7.93
C PRO A 89 -0.36 12.25 6.80
N SER A 90 -1.65 12.04 6.56
CA SER A 90 -2.49 12.84 5.68
C SER A 90 -3.27 13.88 6.50
N SER A 91 -3.69 14.97 5.84
CA SER A 91 -4.65 15.90 6.42
C SER A 91 -6.05 15.26 6.57
N ALA A 92 -6.35 14.24 5.77
CA ALA A 92 -7.57 13.45 5.88
C ALA A 92 -7.65 12.74 7.23
N LYS A 93 -8.86 12.67 7.81
CA LYS A 93 -9.08 12.11 9.13
C LYS A 93 -9.82 10.79 9.05
N VAL A 94 -9.55 9.89 9.99
CA VAL A 94 -10.44 8.76 10.27
C VAL A 94 -11.68 9.35 10.96
N PRO A 95 -12.90 9.13 10.42
CA PRO A 95 -14.13 9.66 11.01
C PRO A 95 -14.25 9.36 12.51
N GLY A 96 -14.84 10.28 13.26
CA GLY A 96 -15.01 10.15 14.71
C GLY A 96 -16.03 9.07 15.09
N GLY A 97 -16.05 8.71 16.38
CA GLY A 97 -16.96 7.70 16.91
C GLY A 97 -16.52 6.26 16.63
N GLY A 98 -17.34 5.32 17.11
CA GLY A 98 -17.18 3.90 16.83
C GLY A 98 -17.56 3.53 15.39
N ARG A 99 -17.31 2.27 15.03
CA ARG A 99 -17.77 1.70 13.77
C ARG A 99 -19.29 1.68 13.72
N THR A 100 -19.86 2.01 12.56
CA THR A 100 -21.28 1.90 12.25
C THR A 100 -21.51 0.93 11.09
N PRO A 101 -22.73 0.37 10.94
CA PRO A 101 -23.05 -0.52 9.81
C PRO A 101 -22.92 0.14 8.43
N ASP A 102 -23.09 1.47 8.39
CA ASP A 102 -23.01 2.26 7.15
C ASP A 102 -21.58 2.70 6.79
N ASP A 103 -20.58 2.37 7.62
CA ASP A 103 -19.19 2.68 7.29
C ASP A 103 -18.73 1.88 6.07
N GLU A 104 -18.20 2.58 5.07
CA GLU A 104 -17.44 1.94 4.01
C GLU A 104 -16.30 1.09 4.61
N PRO A 105 -15.94 -0.05 4.01
CA PRO A 105 -14.92 -0.95 4.57
C PRO A 105 -13.59 -0.26 4.90
N VAL A 106 -13.15 0.72 4.09
CA VAL A 106 -11.93 1.49 4.34
C VAL A 106 -12.05 2.39 5.58
N VAL A 107 -13.23 2.97 5.82
CA VAL A 107 -13.51 3.79 7.00
C VAL A 107 -13.59 2.90 8.24
N ALA A 108 -14.31 1.78 8.13
CA ALA A 108 -14.45 0.80 9.19
C ALA A 108 -13.09 0.26 9.64
N ALA A 109 -12.20 -0.10 8.69
CA ALA A 109 -10.86 -0.57 9.00
C ALA A 109 -10.00 0.49 9.74
N GLY A 110 -10.13 1.76 9.36
CA GLY A 110 -9.49 2.87 10.09
C GLY A 110 -9.98 3.00 11.54
N LYS A 111 -11.29 2.82 11.76
CA LYS A 111 -11.89 2.84 13.11
C LYS A 111 -11.50 1.61 13.93
N ASN A 112 -11.47 0.43 13.32
CA ASN A 112 -11.01 -0.82 13.97
C ASN A 112 -9.56 -0.67 14.43
N ASN A 113 -8.68 -0.16 13.55
CA ASN A 113 -7.29 0.11 13.89
C ASN A 113 -7.15 1.11 15.05
N ARG A 114 -7.95 2.17 15.06
CA ARG A 114 -7.97 3.14 16.18
C ARG A 114 -8.33 2.43 17.49
N ALA A 115 -9.38 1.61 17.49
CA ALA A 115 -9.82 0.90 18.69
C ALA A 115 -8.71 -0.01 19.25
N LEU A 116 -7.99 -0.74 18.39
CA LEU A 116 -6.85 -1.57 18.81
C LEU A 116 -5.71 -0.74 19.39
N VAL A 117 -5.39 0.40 18.76
CA VAL A 117 -4.34 1.30 19.26
C VAL A 117 -4.74 1.91 20.62
N GLU A 118 -6.00 2.30 20.79
CA GLU A 118 -6.52 2.81 22.05
C GLU A 118 -6.48 1.77 23.16
N GLN A 119 -6.91 0.54 22.86
CA GLN A 119 -6.87 -0.57 23.81
C GLN A 119 -5.46 -0.87 24.32
N VAL A 120 -4.46 -0.77 23.44
CA VAL A 120 -3.08 -1.17 23.78
C VAL A 120 -2.26 -0.02 24.40
N PHE A 121 -2.41 1.19 23.88
CA PHE A 121 -1.54 2.31 24.22
C PHE A 121 -2.26 3.44 24.96
N GLU A 122 -3.57 3.35 25.13
CA GLU A 122 -4.42 4.42 25.70
C GLU A 122 -4.26 5.73 24.91
N ARG A 123 -4.07 5.62 23.58
CA ARG A 123 -3.90 6.76 22.66
C ARG A 123 -4.94 6.75 21.55
N HIS A 124 -5.60 7.88 21.38
CA HIS A 124 -6.60 8.09 20.33
C HIS A 124 -5.94 8.67 19.07
N VAL A 125 -5.94 7.91 17.97
CA VAL A 125 -5.33 8.31 16.68
C VAL A 125 -6.38 8.82 15.70
N VAL A 126 -6.07 9.87 14.94
CA VAL A 126 -7.08 10.57 14.10
C VAL A 126 -6.70 10.75 12.64
N ASP A 127 -5.41 10.68 12.31
CA ASP A 127 -4.96 10.95 10.95
C ASP A 127 -5.04 9.68 10.11
N LYS A 128 -5.42 9.83 8.84
CA LYS A 128 -5.13 8.80 7.85
C LYS A 128 -3.67 8.89 7.42
N MET A 129 -3.17 7.90 6.71
CA MET A 129 -1.87 7.97 6.06
C MET A 129 -2.04 8.46 4.62
N LYS A 130 -1.00 9.09 4.07
CA LYS A 130 -0.92 9.35 2.63
C LYS A 130 -0.82 8.01 1.90
N HIS A 131 -1.48 7.91 0.76
CA HIS A 131 -1.52 6.70 -0.06
C HIS A 131 -0.28 6.66 -0.96
N ILE A 132 0.84 6.21 -0.40
CA ILE A 132 2.19 6.25 -0.96
C ILE A 132 2.98 5.01 -0.52
N PRO A 133 4.16 4.75 -1.09
CA PRO A 133 4.99 3.64 -0.65
C PRO A 133 5.26 3.67 0.86
N TYR A 134 4.98 2.55 1.52
CA TYR A 134 5.12 2.43 2.96
C TYR A 134 6.46 1.79 3.34
N ALA A 135 7.14 2.41 4.30
CA ALA A 135 8.38 1.91 4.88
C ALA A 135 8.07 0.91 6.00
N LEU A 136 8.21 -0.38 5.70
CA LEU A 136 7.78 -1.45 6.59
C LEU A 136 8.96 -2.27 7.11
N ARG A 137 8.77 -2.82 8.31
CA ARG A 137 9.68 -3.73 8.97
C ARG A 137 9.04 -5.09 9.12
N ARG A 138 9.73 -6.14 8.66
CA ARG A 138 9.22 -7.51 8.68
C ARG A 138 8.90 -7.96 10.11
N SER A 139 9.82 -7.71 11.05
CA SER A 139 9.63 -8.07 12.46
C SER A 139 8.40 -7.41 13.12
N VAL A 140 8.07 -6.18 12.73
CA VAL A 140 6.92 -5.47 13.32
C VAL A 140 5.60 -5.99 12.75
N LEU A 141 5.55 -6.36 11.47
CA LEU A 141 4.37 -7.02 10.91
C LEU A 141 4.11 -8.38 11.57
N GLN A 142 5.17 -9.15 11.81
CA GLN A 142 5.07 -10.41 12.57
C GLN A 142 4.54 -10.17 13.99
N GLU A 143 5.06 -9.16 14.70
CA GLU A 143 4.60 -8.81 16.04
C GLU A 143 3.12 -8.39 16.06
N LEU A 144 2.63 -7.71 15.01
CA LEU A 144 1.22 -7.34 14.89
C LEU A 144 0.33 -8.56 14.69
N GLU A 145 0.75 -9.52 13.86
CA GLU A 145 0.03 -10.80 13.69
C GLU A 145 -0.03 -11.58 15.01
N GLU A 146 1.09 -11.68 15.74
CA GLU A 146 1.15 -12.38 17.03
C GLU A 146 0.31 -11.68 18.11
N ARG A 147 0.22 -10.34 18.06
CA ARG A 147 -0.48 -9.54 19.07
C ARG A 147 -1.99 -9.44 18.83
N PHE A 148 -2.42 -9.45 17.58
CA PHE A 148 -3.83 -9.30 17.18
C PHE A 148 -4.28 -10.50 16.31
N PRO A 149 -4.12 -11.75 16.78
CA PRO A 149 -4.33 -12.92 15.93
C PRO A 149 -5.79 -13.06 15.49
N GLU A 150 -6.75 -12.62 16.31
CA GLU A 150 -8.18 -12.69 15.97
C GLU A 150 -8.57 -11.69 14.88
N GLU A 151 -8.06 -10.46 14.95
CA GLU A 151 -8.33 -9.41 13.96
C GLU A 151 -7.61 -9.68 12.64
N VAL A 152 -6.35 -10.11 12.72
CA VAL A 152 -5.60 -10.52 11.52
C VAL A 152 -6.23 -11.76 10.91
N GLY A 153 -6.57 -12.77 11.70
CA GLY A 153 -7.25 -13.98 11.23
C GLY A 153 -8.57 -13.68 10.50
N ARG A 154 -9.43 -12.85 11.09
CA ARG A 154 -10.67 -12.40 10.43
C ARG A 154 -10.39 -11.69 9.11
N THR A 155 -9.48 -10.72 9.11
CA THR A 155 -9.11 -9.97 7.90
C THR A 155 -8.62 -10.90 6.80
N THR A 156 -7.78 -11.88 7.14
CA THR A 156 -7.23 -12.83 6.16
C THR A 156 -8.28 -13.76 5.58
N GLY A 157 -9.37 -14.04 6.29
CA GLY A 157 -10.47 -14.88 5.82
C GLY A 157 -11.43 -14.18 4.85
N HIS A 158 -11.38 -12.85 4.74
CA HIS A 158 -12.26 -12.10 3.85
C HIS A 158 -11.67 -11.98 2.44
N ARG A 159 -12.39 -12.51 1.43
CA ARG A 159 -11.98 -12.45 0.02
C ARG A 159 -12.12 -11.07 -0.62
N PHE A 160 -13.00 -10.24 -0.08
CA PHE A 160 -13.19 -8.83 -0.47
C PHE A 160 -13.13 -7.97 0.79
N ARG A 161 -12.92 -6.66 0.61
CA ARG A 161 -12.87 -5.72 1.74
C ARG A 161 -14.13 -5.85 2.60
N HIS A 162 -13.94 -5.99 3.89
CA HIS A 162 -15.00 -6.22 4.86
C HIS A 162 -14.93 -5.19 5.99
N PRO A 163 -16.06 -4.75 6.57
CA PRO A 163 -16.06 -3.78 7.67
C PRO A 163 -15.37 -4.27 8.96
N ASP A 164 -15.12 -5.57 9.11
CA ASP A 164 -14.37 -6.12 10.24
C ASP A 164 -12.85 -6.16 10.01
N ASP A 165 -12.39 -5.75 8.83
CA ASP A 165 -10.97 -5.78 8.49
C ASP A 165 -10.15 -4.80 9.35
N VAL A 166 -8.88 -5.14 9.53
CA VAL A 166 -7.85 -4.19 9.97
C VAL A 166 -6.91 -3.86 8.82
N SER A 167 -6.65 -2.57 8.63
CA SER A 167 -5.70 -2.12 7.61
C SER A 167 -4.30 -2.08 8.18
N ILE A 168 -3.51 -3.14 7.95
CA ILE A 168 -2.20 -3.31 8.61
C ILE A 168 -1.17 -2.32 8.07
N ALA A 169 -0.81 -2.40 6.79
CA ALA A 169 0.30 -1.63 6.23
C ALA A 169 0.00 -0.13 6.20
N SER A 170 -1.23 0.24 5.80
CA SER A 170 -1.62 1.63 5.60
C SER A 170 -1.93 2.40 6.89
N SER A 171 -2.10 1.73 8.05
CA SER A 171 -2.51 2.42 9.28
C SER A 171 -2.00 1.75 10.56
N LEU A 172 -2.41 0.52 10.88
CA LEU A 172 -2.12 -0.10 12.18
C LEU A 172 -0.60 -0.20 12.43
N TYR A 173 0.16 -0.64 11.43
CA TYR A 173 1.62 -0.71 11.48
C TYR A 173 2.25 0.65 11.79
N GLN A 174 1.77 1.71 11.14
CA GLN A 174 2.39 3.04 11.23
C GLN A 174 2.26 3.59 12.65
N TYR A 175 1.05 3.49 13.22
CA TYR A 175 0.80 3.94 14.60
C TYR A 175 1.45 3.04 15.64
N TYR A 176 1.38 1.72 15.46
CA TYR A 176 2.05 0.77 16.35
C TYR A 176 3.56 1.02 16.41
N SER A 177 4.20 1.19 15.25
CA SER A 177 5.62 1.49 15.16
C SER A 177 5.96 2.84 15.80
N PHE A 178 5.12 3.87 15.61
CA PHE A 178 5.33 5.18 16.23
C PHE A 178 5.25 5.10 17.75
N LEU A 179 4.21 4.48 18.29
CA LEU A 179 3.96 4.38 19.74
C LEU A 179 4.95 3.48 20.46
N THR A 180 5.64 2.61 19.72
CA THR A 180 6.72 1.76 20.24
C THR A 180 8.12 2.31 19.93
N GLY A 181 8.23 3.55 19.43
CA GLY A 181 9.51 4.23 19.20
C GLY A 181 10.31 3.73 17.99
N ARG A 182 9.66 3.02 17.05
CA ARG A 182 10.25 2.40 15.87
C ARG A 182 9.94 3.13 14.56
N ALA A 183 9.05 4.10 14.59
CA ALA A 183 8.75 4.98 13.46
C ALA A 183 8.64 6.45 13.86
N VAL A 184 8.84 7.36 12.91
CA VAL A 184 8.66 8.80 13.10
C VAL A 184 7.85 9.42 11.96
N PRO A 185 6.98 10.41 12.25
CA PRO A 185 6.26 11.12 11.21
C PRO A 185 7.24 11.92 10.35
N SER A 186 6.99 11.96 9.05
CA SER A 186 7.83 12.62 8.06
C SER A 186 6.99 13.26 6.96
N LYS A 187 7.65 13.99 6.07
CA LYS A 187 7.01 14.70 4.96
C LYS A 187 7.68 14.31 3.64
N LEU A 188 6.85 14.17 2.60
CA LEU A 188 7.26 14.06 1.21
C LEU A 188 6.26 14.80 0.33
N ALA A 189 6.73 15.30 -0.82
CA ALA A 189 5.90 15.95 -1.83
C ALA A 189 5.01 14.89 -2.50
N TYR A 190 3.71 14.97 -2.24
CA TYR A 190 2.74 13.92 -2.57
C TYR A 190 1.51 14.50 -3.24
N LYS A 191 0.93 13.76 -4.19
CA LYS A 191 -0.40 14.02 -4.72
C LYS A 191 -1.17 12.70 -4.88
N TYR A 192 -2.41 12.70 -4.39
CA TYR A 192 -3.42 11.71 -4.75
C TYR A 192 -4.19 12.27 -5.93
N VAL A 193 -4.31 11.50 -7.01
CA VAL A 193 -5.18 11.81 -8.15
C VAL A 193 -6.24 10.73 -8.19
N ASP A 194 -7.48 11.15 -8.07
CA ASP A 194 -8.64 10.30 -8.31
C ASP A 194 -9.02 10.41 -9.79
N LEU A 195 -9.01 9.30 -10.52
CA LEU A 195 -9.28 9.26 -11.96
C LEU A 195 -10.76 9.50 -12.29
N ALA A 196 -11.65 9.43 -11.30
CA ALA A 196 -13.06 9.76 -11.47
C ALA A 196 -13.32 11.28 -11.43
N GLU A 197 -12.40 12.06 -10.87
CA GLU A 197 -12.59 13.51 -10.72
C GLU A 197 -12.37 14.26 -12.05
N PRO A 198 -13.19 15.28 -12.37
CA PRO A 198 -13.10 16.02 -13.62
C PRO A 198 -11.71 16.64 -13.87
N GLU A 199 -11.01 17.04 -12.81
CA GLU A 199 -9.70 17.67 -12.86
C GLU A 199 -8.54 16.69 -13.07
N ALA A 200 -8.77 15.37 -12.98
CA ALA A 200 -7.71 14.34 -13.00
C ALA A 200 -6.74 14.50 -14.18
N LYS A 201 -7.29 14.77 -15.37
CA LYS A 201 -6.51 14.98 -16.59
C LYS A 201 -5.55 16.17 -16.48
N ASP A 202 -6.03 17.29 -15.97
CA ASP A 202 -5.24 18.52 -15.83
C ASP A 202 -4.19 18.36 -14.73
N GLU A 203 -4.54 17.68 -13.63
CA GLU A 203 -3.60 17.34 -12.57
C GLU A 203 -2.47 16.43 -13.08
N MET A 204 -2.80 15.38 -13.83
CA MET A 204 -1.82 14.47 -14.44
C MET A 204 -0.92 15.20 -15.44
N ALA A 205 -1.47 16.09 -16.27
CA ALA A 205 -0.67 16.90 -17.18
C ALA A 205 0.34 17.78 -16.42
N ALA A 206 -0.09 18.43 -15.34
CA ALA A 206 0.78 19.25 -14.50
C ALA A 206 1.88 18.43 -13.80
N ILE A 207 1.55 17.21 -13.34
CA ILE A 207 2.52 16.27 -12.75
C ILE A 207 3.56 15.85 -13.79
N LEU A 208 3.13 15.52 -15.01
CA LEU A 208 4.00 15.08 -16.09
C LEU A 208 4.97 16.19 -16.54
N GLU A 209 4.46 17.42 -16.68
CA GLU A 209 5.25 18.58 -17.12
C GLU A 209 6.28 19.00 -16.07
N ARG A 210 5.85 19.17 -14.81
CA ARG A 210 6.68 19.81 -13.76
C ARG A 210 7.49 18.81 -12.94
N ARG A 211 7.04 17.55 -12.88
CA ARG A 211 7.58 16.48 -12.03
C ARG A 211 7.91 16.91 -10.59
N PRO A 212 6.97 17.59 -9.87
CA PRO A 212 7.30 18.25 -8.62
C PRO A 212 7.14 17.35 -7.39
N LEU A 213 6.92 16.04 -7.56
CA LEU A 213 6.50 15.11 -6.50
C LEU A 213 7.58 14.07 -6.19
N ASP A 214 7.65 13.65 -4.93
CA ASP A 214 8.45 12.50 -4.50
C ASP A 214 7.70 11.20 -4.81
N ALA A 215 6.39 11.19 -4.57
CA ALA A 215 5.48 10.09 -4.90
C ALA A 215 4.11 10.62 -5.31
N PHE A 216 3.37 9.86 -6.08
CA PHE A 216 1.97 10.15 -6.40
C PHE A 216 1.17 8.86 -6.49
N CYS A 217 -0.14 8.99 -6.37
CA CYS A 217 -1.09 7.91 -6.51
C CYS A 217 -2.07 8.23 -7.63
N LEU A 218 -2.36 7.26 -8.50
CA LEU A 218 -3.41 7.31 -9.51
C LEU A 218 -4.42 6.22 -9.19
N ASN A 219 -5.52 6.58 -8.53
CA ASN A 219 -6.53 5.61 -8.11
C ASN A 219 -7.85 5.81 -8.86
N ASP A 220 -8.59 4.74 -9.05
CA ASP A 220 -9.89 4.70 -9.71
C ASP A 220 -10.95 4.30 -8.68
N THR A 221 -11.60 5.29 -8.05
CA THR A 221 -12.56 5.04 -6.96
C THR A 221 -13.96 4.69 -7.47
N GLU A 222 -14.40 5.32 -8.56
CA GLU A 222 -15.70 5.07 -9.21
C GLU A 222 -15.57 5.22 -10.74
N CYS A 223 -15.44 4.08 -11.43
CA CYS A 223 -15.46 4.05 -12.87
C CYS A 223 -16.89 3.76 -13.36
N ASP A 224 -17.52 4.73 -14.02
CA ASP A 224 -18.59 4.44 -14.97
C ASP A 224 -17.99 3.55 -16.07
N GLU A 225 -18.53 2.36 -16.33
CA GLU A 225 -18.02 1.44 -17.35
C GLU A 225 -17.85 2.14 -18.72
N SER A 226 -18.65 3.17 -19.02
CA SER A 226 -18.56 3.94 -20.25
C SER A 226 -17.31 4.84 -20.36
N LEU A 227 -16.65 5.15 -19.24
CA LEU A 227 -15.45 6.00 -19.19
C LEU A 227 -14.15 5.20 -19.02
N ARG A 228 -14.25 3.88 -18.80
CA ARG A 228 -13.11 3.01 -18.49
C ARG A 228 -12.01 3.05 -19.54
N ASP A 229 -12.37 2.95 -20.81
CA ASP A 229 -11.40 2.96 -21.92
C ASP A 229 -10.68 4.32 -22.02
N LEU A 230 -11.39 5.41 -21.72
CA LEU A 230 -10.83 6.76 -21.72
C LEU A 230 -9.84 6.94 -20.57
N GLN A 231 -10.18 6.48 -19.36
CA GLN A 231 -9.28 6.50 -18.21
C GLN A 231 -8.05 5.63 -18.44
N LEU A 232 -8.22 4.43 -19.03
CA LEU A 232 -7.11 3.54 -19.36
C LEU A 232 -6.13 4.17 -20.37
N ASP A 233 -6.65 4.82 -21.42
CA ASP A 233 -5.82 5.55 -22.38
C ASP A 233 -5.10 6.74 -21.73
N LEU A 234 -5.77 7.49 -20.85
CA LEU A 234 -5.19 8.60 -20.10
C LEU A 234 -4.02 8.13 -19.22
N VAL A 235 -4.23 7.10 -18.42
CA VAL A 235 -3.21 6.51 -17.54
C VAL A 235 -2.05 5.94 -18.36
N THR A 236 -2.36 5.21 -19.43
CA THR A 236 -1.34 4.61 -20.29
C THR A 236 -0.44 5.67 -20.93
N ARG A 237 -1.02 6.73 -21.48
CA ARG A 237 -0.26 7.86 -22.05
C ARG A 237 0.56 8.59 -21.01
N PHE A 238 -0.02 8.82 -19.84
CA PHE A 238 0.69 9.45 -18.73
C PHE A 238 1.88 8.60 -18.30
N LEU A 239 1.71 7.30 -18.04
CA LEU A 239 2.78 6.41 -17.59
C LEU A 239 3.86 6.23 -18.65
N ALA A 240 3.50 6.10 -19.93
CA ALA A 240 4.45 6.05 -21.03
C ALA A 240 5.29 7.34 -21.13
N GLY A 241 4.67 8.51 -20.90
CA GLY A 241 5.38 9.78 -20.83
C GLY A 241 6.21 9.94 -19.54
N TYR A 242 5.74 9.40 -18.42
CA TYR A 242 6.38 9.56 -17.12
C TYR A 242 7.59 8.63 -16.94
N PHE A 243 7.46 7.38 -17.40
CA PHE A 243 8.44 6.31 -17.34
C PHE A 243 8.77 5.78 -18.75
N PRO A 244 9.41 6.59 -19.61
CA PRO A 244 9.63 6.23 -21.02
C PRO A 244 10.71 5.17 -21.25
N VAL A 245 11.45 4.80 -20.20
CA VAL A 245 12.55 3.83 -20.28
C VAL A 245 12.09 2.54 -19.61
N PRO A 246 12.03 1.41 -20.35
CA PRO A 246 11.74 0.11 -19.77
C PRO A 246 12.68 -0.22 -18.62
N SER A 247 12.13 -0.87 -17.60
CA SER A 247 12.92 -1.40 -16.50
C SER A 247 13.85 -2.51 -16.99
N PRO A 248 14.97 -2.78 -16.29
CA PRO A 248 15.86 -3.90 -16.62
C PRO A 248 15.22 -5.28 -16.37
N PHE A 249 13.97 -5.32 -15.93
CA PHE A 249 13.19 -6.53 -15.67
C PHE A 249 12.12 -6.76 -16.73
N GLU A 250 12.07 -5.93 -17.77
CA GLU A 250 11.20 -6.14 -18.91
C GLU A 250 11.93 -6.94 -19.99
N LEU A 251 11.21 -7.87 -20.61
CA LEU A 251 11.66 -8.55 -21.81
C LEU A 251 11.85 -7.53 -22.94
N PRO A 252 12.83 -7.72 -23.84
CA PRO A 252 12.97 -6.89 -25.02
C PRO A 252 11.67 -6.88 -25.84
N ALA A 253 11.22 -5.68 -26.23
CA ALA A 253 10.06 -5.47 -27.09
C ALA A 253 10.28 -5.97 -28.52
#